data_AF-A0A7C5YJK5-F1
#
_entry.id   AF-A0A7C5YJK5-F1
#
_cell.length_a   1.000
_cell.length_b   1.000
_cell.length_c   1.000
_cell.angle_alpha   90.00
_cell.angle_beta   90.00
_cell.angle_gamma   90.00
#
_symmetry.space_group_name_H-M   'P 1'
#
loop_
_entity.id
_entity.type
_entity.pdbx_description
1 polymer ?
#
loop_
_entity_poly.entity_id
_entity_poly.type
_entity_poly.pdbx_seq_one_letter_code
_entity_poly.pdbx_strand_id
1 'polypeptide(L)'
;MWRYIAVIVTLVALEFVYPKPIEDAILATIRIIVDGRSSTAFIVSAEENAENGNDKYFLVTVSHAFRKDVKTCKLVLRVSDEKGEVSRKEIEVNLQTEDGKSILQRHPNLDIAVLPVELPKNAIFKAFSQSQIAGKELIEQGKVYTGQDVYIPCFPVGIESNKLGWCILRKGVIASFPLSPI
;
A
#
# COMPACT_ATOMS: atom_id res chain seq x y z
N MET A 1 -19.88 -2.49 7.39
CA MET A 1 -18.52 -3.03 7.21
C MET A 1 -17.58 -1.87 6.85
N TRP A 2 -17.43 -0.88 7.75
CA TRP A 2 -16.64 0.35 7.52
C TRP A 2 -15.91 0.81 8.79
N ARG A 3 -15.74 -0.08 9.78
CA ARG A 3 -15.28 0.32 11.12
C ARG A 3 -13.77 0.56 11.23
N TYR A 4 -12.97 0.28 10.18
CA TYR A 4 -11.49 0.30 10.27
C TYR A 4 -10.78 0.73 8.98
N ILE A 5 -11.24 1.77 8.29
CA ILE A 5 -10.45 2.37 7.20
C ILE A 5 -9.93 3.72 7.67
N ALA A 6 -8.84 3.66 8.44
CA ALA A 6 -8.04 4.81 8.81
C ALA A 6 -7.15 5.22 7.62
N VAL A 7 -6.88 6.51 7.52
CA VAL A 7 -5.97 7.06 6.53
C VAL A 7 -4.59 6.44 6.68
N ILE A 8 -4.11 5.77 5.63
CA ILE A 8 -2.71 5.30 5.55
C ILE A 8 -1.85 6.52 5.20
N VAL A 9 -1.66 7.40 6.18
CA VAL A 9 -0.41 8.16 6.30
C VAL A 9 0.49 7.22 7.08
N THR A 10 1.53 6.67 6.43
CA THR A 10 2.52 5.84 7.11
C THR A 10 3.32 6.74 8.06
N LEU A 11 2.76 6.97 9.23
CA LEU A 11 3.46 7.42 10.41
C LEU A 11 4.18 6.22 10.99
N VAL A 12 5.45 6.09 10.62
CA VAL A 12 6.37 5.20 11.32
C VAL A 12 6.67 5.83 12.68
N ALA A 13 5.71 5.72 13.60
CA ALA A 13 5.86 6.02 15.02
C ALA A 13 6.21 4.76 15.83
N LEU A 14 6.81 3.75 15.17
CA LEU A 14 6.88 2.38 15.67
C LEU A 14 8.31 1.83 15.76
N GLU A 15 9.27 2.68 16.11
CA GLU A 15 10.65 2.20 16.42
C GLU A 15 10.69 1.22 17.60
N PHE A 16 9.62 1.12 18.40
CA PHE A 16 9.56 0.25 19.58
C PHE A 16 8.77 -1.06 19.41
N VAL A 17 8.05 -1.28 18.30
CA VAL A 17 7.09 -2.41 18.17
C VAL A 17 7.41 -3.33 17.00
N TYR A 18 7.95 -2.83 15.89
CA TYR A 18 8.30 -3.67 14.74
C TYR A 18 9.78 -3.57 14.41
N PRO A 19 10.49 -4.70 14.20
CA PRO A 19 11.85 -4.66 13.70
C PRO A 19 11.84 -4.08 12.27
N LYS A 20 12.60 -3.00 12.03
CA LYS A 20 12.81 -2.39 10.70
C LYS A 20 11.53 -1.87 10.00
N PRO A 21 10.79 -0.95 10.63
CA PRO A 21 9.48 -0.51 10.12
C PRO A 21 9.56 0.27 8.79
N ILE A 22 10.73 0.85 8.47
CA ILE A 22 10.94 1.57 7.21
C ILE A 22 11.12 0.57 6.06
N GLU A 23 11.92 -0.48 6.26
CA GLU A 23 12.11 -1.56 5.29
C GLU A 23 10.80 -2.30 5.03
N ASP A 24 10.02 -2.57 6.08
CA ASP A 24 8.67 -3.13 5.96
C ASP A 24 7.78 -2.22 5.09
N ALA A 25 7.80 -0.91 5.34
CA ALA A 25 7.03 0.04 4.54
C ALA A 25 7.48 0.07 3.07
N ILE A 26 8.78 0.00 2.79
CA ILE A 26 9.32 -0.11 1.43
C ILE A 26 8.86 -1.41 0.77
N LEU A 27 8.89 -2.51 1.51
CA LEU A 27 8.50 -3.84 1.03
C LEU A 27 6.99 -3.94 0.73
N ALA A 28 6.16 -3.27 1.52
CA ALA A 28 4.71 -3.17 1.36
C ALA A 28 4.29 -2.24 0.22
N THR A 29 5.16 -1.32 -0.17
CA THR A 29 4.86 -0.29 -1.17
C THR A 29 5.11 -0.83 -2.58
N ILE A 30 4.10 -0.73 -3.44
CA ILE A 30 4.18 -1.10 -4.85
C ILE A 30 3.64 0.02 -5.74
N ARG A 31 4.07 -0.01 -7.00
CA ARG A 31 3.54 0.86 -8.03
C ARG A 31 2.37 0.17 -8.69
N ILE A 32 1.30 0.91 -8.91
CA ILE A 32 0.20 0.47 -9.78
C ILE A 32 0.16 1.35 -11.02
N ILE A 33 -0.21 0.74 -12.15
CA ILE A 33 -0.41 1.44 -13.41
C ILE A 33 -1.86 1.25 -13.83
N VAL A 34 -2.58 2.36 -13.97
CA VAL A 34 -4.00 2.40 -14.33
C VAL A 34 -4.14 3.28 -15.56
N ASP A 35 -4.59 2.73 -16.68
CA ASP A 35 -4.71 3.44 -17.96
C ASP A 35 -3.43 4.22 -18.34
N GLY A 36 -2.26 3.60 -18.15
CA GLY A 36 -0.94 4.20 -18.40
C GLY A 36 -0.47 5.23 -17.37
N ARG A 37 -1.25 5.51 -16.32
CA ARG A 37 -0.89 6.42 -15.23
C ARG A 37 -0.37 5.68 -14.02
N SER A 38 0.65 6.24 -13.39
CA SER A 38 1.26 5.68 -12.18
C SER A 38 0.55 6.15 -10.93
N SER A 39 0.37 5.25 -9.96
CA SER A 39 0.04 5.57 -8.58
C SER A 39 0.85 4.71 -7.60
N THR A 40 0.83 5.09 -6.33
CA THR A 40 1.42 4.33 -5.22
C THR A 40 0.33 3.53 -4.52
N ALA A 41 0.57 2.27 -4.22
CA ALA A 41 -0.32 1.44 -3.42
C ALA A 41 0.47 0.71 -2.32
N PHE A 42 -0.23 0.35 -1.26
CA PHE A 42 0.30 -0.42 -0.15
C PHE A 42 -0.37 -1.79 -0.10
N ILE A 43 0.42 -2.84 0.06
CA ILE A 43 -0.06 -4.20 0.29
C ILE A 43 -0.38 -4.32 1.79
N VAL A 44 -1.61 -4.72 2.10
CA VAL A 44 -2.11 -4.95 3.46
C VAL A 44 -2.61 -6.38 3.54
N SER A 45 -2.25 -7.10 4.61
CA SER A 45 -2.77 -8.45 4.85
C SER A 45 -4.11 -8.42 5.57
N ALA A 46 -4.98 -9.37 5.25
CA ALA A 46 -6.18 -9.62 6.04
C ALA A 46 -5.82 -10.16 7.45
N GLU A 47 -4.77 -10.97 7.52
CA GLU A 47 -4.30 -11.68 8.71
C GLU A 47 -3.08 -10.98 9.34
N GLU A 48 -2.94 -11.11 10.66
CA GLU A 48 -1.87 -10.45 11.41
C GLU A 48 -0.48 -11.06 11.15
N ASN A 49 -0.42 -12.38 10.97
CA ASN A 49 0.82 -13.13 10.73
C ASN A 49 0.85 -13.70 9.31
N ALA A 50 0.57 -12.86 8.31
CA ALA A 50 0.46 -13.32 6.94
C ALA A 50 1.81 -13.79 6.37
N GLU A 51 1.81 -14.92 5.68
CA GLU A 51 2.92 -15.49 4.94
C GLU A 51 2.71 -15.27 3.44
N ASN A 52 3.73 -14.74 2.77
CA ASN A 52 3.68 -14.36 1.35
C ASN A 52 3.09 -15.47 0.46
N GLY A 53 1.97 -15.13 -0.20
CA GLY A 53 1.33 -15.96 -1.21
C GLY A 53 0.47 -17.10 -0.68
N ASN A 54 0.21 -17.15 0.63
CA ASN A 54 -0.75 -18.07 1.24
C ASN A 54 -2.01 -17.35 1.76
N ASP A 55 -1.96 -16.03 1.91
CA ASP A 55 -3.02 -15.23 2.52
C ASP A 55 -3.73 -14.29 1.55
N LYS A 56 -4.86 -13.75 2.02
CA LYS A 56 -5.61 -12.70 1.33
C LYS A 56 -4.92 -11.36 1.54
N TYR A 57 -4.63 -10.67 0.45
CA TYR A 57 -4.08 -9.33 0.46
C TYR A 57 -5.04 -8.31 -0.13
N PHE A 58 -4.88 -7.09 0.32
CA PHE A 58 -5.54 -5.92 -0.20
C PHE A 58 -4.49 -4.92 -0.68
N LEU A 59 -4.72 -4.31 -1.83
CA LEU A 59 -4.05 -3.07 -2.20
C LEU A 59 -4.87 -1.90 -1.71
N VAL A 60 -4.24 -1.03 -0.94
CA VAL A 60 -4.82 0.24 -0.50
C VAL A 60 -4.12 1.38 -1.22
N THR A 61 -4.90 2.25 -1.84
CA THR A 61 -4.39 3.39 -2.62
C THR A 61 -5.43 4.52 -2.64
N VAL A 62 -5.13 5.59 -3.37
CA VAL A 62 -6.05 6.71 -3.58
C VAL A 62 -7.16 6.36 -4.57
N SER A 63 -8.38 6.82 -4.31
CA SER A 63 -9.55 6.50 -5.13
C SER A 63 -9.43 7.09 -6.54
N HIS A 64 -8.92 8.30 -6.65
CA HIS A 64 -8.76 9.00 -7.93
C HIS A 64 -7.73 8.37 -8.87
N ALA A 65 -6.91 7.41 -8.40
CA ALA A 65 -6.03 6.63 -9.28
C ALA A 65 -6.85 5.80 -10.29
N PHE A 66 -8.08 5.44 -9.94
CA PHE A 66 -8.98 4.61 -10.73
C PHE A 66 -10.12 5.43 -11.30
N ARG A 67 -10.18 5.54 -12.64
CA ARG A 67 -11.35 6.06 -13.35
C ARG A 67 -12.58 5.18 -13.09
N LYS A 68 -13.76 5.72 -13.38
CA LYS A 68 -15.05 5.05 -13.08
C LYS A 68 -15.25 3.76 -13.90
N ASP A 69 -14.70 3.72 -15.10
CA ASP A 69 -14.88 2.68 -16.12
C ASP A 69 -13.65 1.76 -16.30
N VAL A 70 -12.64 1.92 -15.44
CA VAL A 70 -11.43 1.09 -15.48
C VAL A 70 -11.77 -0.38 -15.25
N LYS A 71 -11.22 -1.25 -16.11
CA LYS A 71 -11.44 -2.71 -16.05
C LYS A 71 -10.21 -3.48 -15.58
N THR A 72 -9.03 -2.93 -15.77
CA THR A 72 -7.78 -3.58 -15.40
C THR A 72 -6.81 -2.58 -14.77
N CYS A 73 -5.87 -3.09 -13.97
CA CYS A 73 -4.68 -2.35 -13.59
C CYS A 73 -3.47 -3.27 -13.66
N LYS A 74 -2.26 -2.70 -13.66
CA LYS A 74 -1.03 -3.48 -13.55
C LYS A 74 -0.37 -3.23 -12.21
N LEU A 75 0.08 -4.30 -11.57
CA LEU A 75 0.90 -4.28 -10.37
C LEU A 75 2.37 -4.41 -10.79
N VAL A 76 3.22 -3.50 -10.33
CA VAL A 76 4.67 -3.62 -10.52
C VAL A 76 5.24 -4.35 -9.31
N LEU A 77 5.70 -5.58 -9.53
CA LEU A 77 6.23 -6.46 -8.49
C LEU A 77 7.68 -6.83 -8.77
N ARG A 78 8.40 -7.15 -7.70
CA ARG A 78 9.67 -7.88 -7.77
C ARG A 78 9.37 -9.36 -7.64
N VAL A 79 9.88 -10.19 -8.54
CA VAL A 79 9.64 -11.63 -8.55
C VAL A 79 10.97 -12.37 -8.64
N SER A 80 11.20 -13.33 -7.75
CA SER A 80 12.35 -14.22 -7.78
C SER A 80 12.04 -15.47 -8.61
N ASP A 81 12.97 -15.90 -9.45
CA ASP A 81 12.87 -17.21 -10.11
C ASP A 81 13.46 -18.34 -9.24
N GLU A 82 13.44 -19.57 -9.77
CA GLU A 82 13.97 -20.78 -9.10
C GLU A 82 15.48 -20.72 -8.84
N LYS A 83 16.22 -19.87 -9.54
CA LYS A 83 17.67 -19.66 -9.37
C LYS A 83 17.98 -18.52 -8.40
N GLY A 84 16.96 -17.84 -7.89
CA GLY A 84 17.10 -16.67 -7.02
C GLY A 84 17.33 -15.36 -7.76
N GLU A 85 17.21 -15.33 -9.10
CA GLU A 85 17.32 -14.10 -9.87
C GLU A 85 16.05 -13.27 -9.72
N VAL A 86 16.22 -12.00 -9.35
CA VAL A 86 15.11 -11.08 -9.11
C VAL A 86 14.86 -10.22 -10.35
N SER A 87 13.61 -10.18 -10.79
CA SER A 87 13.19 -9.37 -11.93
C SER A 87 11.96 -8.51 -11.60
N ARG A 88 11.85 -7.37 -12.28
CA ARG A 88 10.64 -6.52 -12.27
C ARG A 88 9.59 -7.12 -13.20
N LYS A 89 8.36 -7.31 -12.71
CA LYS A 89 7.23 -7.81 -13.48
C LYS A 89 6.04 -6.88 -13.36
N GLU A 90 5.32 -6.71 -14.47
CA GLU A 90 4.01 -6.06 -14.49
C GLU A 90 2.95 -7.16 -14.60
N ILE A 91 2.13 -7.30 -13.56
CA ILE A 91 1.06 -8.29 -13.51
C ILE A 91 -0.26 -7.56 -13.69
N GLU A 92 -1.00 -7.92 -14.74
CA GLU A 92 -2.33 -7.37 -14.97
C GLU A 92 -3.34 -8.02 -14.04
N VAL A 93 -4.18 -7.19 -13.42
CA VAL A 93 -5.27 -7.59 -12.53
C VAL A 93 -6.57 -7.12 -13.15
N ASN A 94 -7.52 -8.05 -13.29
CA ASN A 94 -8.89 -7.73 -13.68
C ASN A 94 -9.64 -7.15 -12.47
N LEU A 95 -10.27 -5.99 -12.67
CA LEU A 95 -11.02 -5.26 -11.65
C LEU A 95 -12.50 -5.61 -11.66
N GLN A 96 -12.90 -6.62 -12.44
CA GLN A 96 -14.26 -7.12 -12.56
C GLN A 96 -14.32 -8.61 -12.20
N THR A 97 -15.38 -8.98 -11.49
CA THR A 97 -15.80 -10.38 -11.34
C THR A 97 -16.34 -10.94 -12.66
N GLU A 98 -16.56 -12.25 -12.72
CA GLU A 98 -17.16 -12.92 -13.88
C GLU A 98 -18.55 -12.37 -14.25
N ASP A 99 -19.33 -11.91 -13.26
CA ASP A 99 -20.64 -11.26 -13.47
C ASP A 99 -20.54 -9.75 -13.79
N GLY A 100 -19.32 -9.23 -14.04
CA GLY A 100 -19.07 -7.86 -14.48
C GLY A 100 -19.11 -6.80 -13.38
N LYS A 101 -19.24 -7.20 -12.10
CA LYS A 101 -19.22 -6.26 -10.97
C LYS A 101 -17.78 -5.87 -10.64
N SER A 102 -17.58 -4.61 -10.26
CA SER A 102 -16.25 -4.18 -9.84
C SER A 102 -15.85 -4.77 -8.49
N ILE A 103 -14.64 -5.32 -8.39
CA ILE A 103 -14.04 -5.74 -7.10
C ILE A 103 -13.35 -4.59 -6.36
N LEU A 104 -13.18 -3.44 -7.03
CA LEU A 104 -12.59 -2.24 -6.46
C LEU A 104 -13.60 -1.55 -5.54
N GLN A 105 -13.28 -1.49 -4.25
CA GLN A 105 -14.10 -0.80 -3.26
C GLN A 105 -13.56 0.60 -3.02
N ARG A 106 -14.43 1.61 -3.02
CA ARG A 106 -14.07 3.00 -2.74
C ARG A 106 -14.66 3.41 -1.41
N HIS A 107 -13.89 4.13 -0.60
CA HIS A 107 -14.42 4.73 0.61
C HIS A 107 -15.44 5.83 0.22
N PRO A 108 -16.61 5.91 0.90
CA PRO A 108 -17.67 6.83 0.48
C PRO A 108 -17.30 8.30 0.64
N ASN A 109 -16.47 8.64 1.63
CA ASN A 109 -16.18 10.03 2.01
C ASN A 109 -14.70 10.42 1.88
N LEU A 110 -13.82 9.44 1.66
CA LEU A 110 -12.37 9.67 1.64
C LEU A 110 -11.83 9.20 0.29
N ASP A 111 -10.74 9.83 -0.15
CA ASP A 111 -10.07 9.46 -1.39
C ASP A 111 -9.23 8.19 -1.22
N ILE A 112 -9.90 7.09 -0.87
CA ILE A 112 -9.31 5.78 -0.61
C ILE A 112 -10.02 4.75 -1.48
N ALA A 113 -9.24 3.86 -2.09
CA ALA A 113 -9.73 2.65 -2.72
C ALA A 113 -8.96 1.42 -2.23
N VAL A 114 -9.69 0.31 -2.18
CA VAL A 114 -9.21 -1.00 -1.74
C VAL A 114 -9.51 -2.02 -2.82
N LEU A 115 -8.51 -2.81 -3.20
CA LEU A 115 -8.60 -3.85 -4.20
C LEU A 115 -8.11 -5.18 -3.60
N PRO A 116 -8.95 -6.22 -3.45
CA PRO A 116 -8.45 -7.54 -3.12
C PRO A 116 -7.54 -8.05 -4.25
N VAL A 117 -6.39 -8.62 -3.90
CA VAL A 117 -5.43 -9.16 -4.86
C VAL A 117 -4.86 -10.49 -4.41
N GLU A 118 -4.56 -11.33 -5.40
CA GLU A 118 -3.72 -12.51 -5.23
C GLU A 118 -2.32 -12.17 -5.75
N LEU A 119 -1.30 -12.40 -4.92
CA LEU A 119 0.08 -12.11 -5.25
C LEU A 119 0.84 -13.42 -5.49
N PRO A 120 1.74 -13.49 -6.49
CA PRO A 120 2.55 -14.67 -6.72
C PRO A 120 3.36 -15.05 -5.47
N LYS A 121 3.46 -16.35 -5.17
CA LYS A 121 4.23 -16.84 -4.00
C LYS A 121 5.71 -16.45 -4.04
N ASN A 122 6.26 -16.29 -5.24
CA ASN A 122 7.64 -15.87 -5.46
C ASN A 122 7.80 -14.35 -5.62
N ALA A 123 6.74 -13.57 -5.40
CA ALA A 123 6.85 -12.12 -5.32
C ALA A 123 7.56 -11.72 -4.01
N ILE A 124 8.50 -10.79 -4.11
CA ILE A 124 9.22 -10.25 -2.97
C ILE A 124 8.44 -9.05 -2.48
N PHE A 125 7.74 -9.18 -1.36
CA PHE A 125 7.04 -8.11 -0.65
C PHE A 125 6.93 -8.45 0.83
N LYS A 126 6.41 -7.52 1.63
CA LYS A 126 5.94 -7.77 2.98
C LYS A 126 4.71 -6.90 3.17
N ALA A 127 3.55 -7.52 3.40
CA ALA A 127 2.33 -6.77 3.60
C ALA A 127 2.35 -6.06 4.96
N PHE A 128 1.71 -4.91 5.07
CA PHE A 128 1.38 -4.36 6.38
C PHE A 128 0.34 -5.25 7.05
N SER A 129 0.58 -5.64 8.30
CA SER A 129 -0.48 -6.18 9.14
C SER A 129 -1.39 -5.06 9.65
N GLN A 130 -2.56 -5.42 10.17
CA GLN A 130 -3.52 -4.43 10.66
C GLN A 130 -2.95 -3.62 11.82
N SER A 131 -2.17 -4.26 12.70
CA SER A 131 -1.53 -3.60 13.84
C SER A 131 -0.44 -2.59 13.45
N GLN A 132 0.12 -2.69 12.23
CA GLN A 132 1.06 -1.70 11.68
C GLN A 132 0.36 -0.45 11.13
N ILE A 133 -0.97 -0.48 10.96
CA ILE A 133 -1.74 0.64 10.43
C ILE A 133 -2.21 1.50 11.59
N ALA A 134 -1.90 2.79 11.53
CA ALA A 134 -2.29 3.73 12.58
C ALA A 134 -3.81 3.93 12.64
N GLY A 135 -4.39 3.57 13.80
CA GLY A 135 -5.77 3.88 14.14
C GLY A 135 -5.92 5.24 14.84
N LYS A 136 -7.17 5.62 15.14
CA LYS A 136 -7.51 6.83 15.89
C LYS A 136 -6.88 6.82 17.29
N GLU A 137 -6.75 5.63 17.86
CA GLU A 137 -6.22 5.36 19.19
C GLU A 137 -4.77 5.85 19.31
N LEU A 138 -3.95 5.74 18.26
CA LEU A 138 -2.56 6.24 18.28
C LEU A 138 -2.50 7.76 18.32
N ILE A 139 -3.45 8.45 17.69
CA ILE A 139 -3.57 9.91 17.76
C ILE A 139 -4.00 10.32 19.18
N GLU A 140 -5.01 9.64 19.74
CA GLU A 140 -5.51 9.91 21.10
C GLU A 140 -4.45 9.63 22.18
N GLN A 141 -3.55 8.68 21.94
CA GLN A 141 -2.41 8.36 22.81
C GLN A 141 -1.19 9.29 22.60
N GLY A 142 -1.28 10.28 21.71
CA GLY A 142 -0.18 11.20 21.40
C GLY A 142 1.03 10.53 20.71
N LYS A 143 0.83 9.37 20.07
CA LYS A 143 1.87 8.67 19.28
C LYS A 143 2.03 9.27 17.88
N VAL A 144 1.04 10.05 17.46
CA VAL A 144 1.06 10.90 16.26
C VAL A 144 1.00 12.35 16.72
N TYR A 145 1.97 13.18 16.34
CA TYR A 145 2.05 14.58 16.77
C TYR A 145 2.71 15.51 15.73
N THR A 146 2.45 16.82 15.82
CA THR A 146 3.09 17.83 14.96
C THR A 146 4.59 17.93 15.22
N GLY A 147 5.40 18.09 14.17
CA GLY A 147 6.86 18.09 14.25
C GLY A 147 7.48 16.69 14.18
N GLN A 148 6.66 15.64 14.14
CA GLN A 148 7.12 14.27 13.99
C GLN A 148 7.62 13.99 12.58
N ASP A 149 8.82 13.41 12.48
CA ASP A 149 9.37 12.91 11.22
C ASP A 149 8.51 11.77 10.65
N VAL A 150 8.31 11.78 9.34
CA VAL A 150 7.61 10.73 8.60
C VAL A 150 8.44 10.24 7.41
N TYR A 151 8.32 8.96 7.11
CA TYR A 151 8.96 8.30 5.98
C TYR A 151 7.90 7.83 4.99
N ILE A 152 8.03 8.26 3.74
CA ILE A 152 6.98 8.17 2.71
C ILE A 152 7.56 7.40 1.51
N PRO A 153 7.54 6.05 1.53
CA PRO A 153 7.83 5.25 0.35
C PRO A 153 6.76 5.52 -0.71
N CYS A 154 7.18 5.90 -1.91
CA CYS A 154 6.25 6.21 -3.02
C CYS A 154 6.95 6.24 -4.38
N PHE A 155 6.16 6.44 -5.44
CA PHE A 155 6.63 6.57 -6.82
C PHE A 155 6.32 7.99 -7.35
N PRO A 156 7.11 9.01 -6.94
CA PRO A 156 6.88 10.38 -7.36
C PRO A 156 6.99 10.47 -8.89
N VAL A 157 5.96 11.04 -9.53
CA VAL A 157 5.82 11.12 -11.00
C VAL A 157 6.06 9.78 -11.73
N GLY A 158 5.82 8.65 -11.06
CA GLY A 158 6.01 7.31 -11.60
C GLY A 158 7.47 6.84 -11.70
N ILE A 159 8.39 7.48 -10.99
CA ILE A 159 9.80 7.09 -10.95
C ILE A 159 10.02 5.95 -9.95
N GLU A 160 10.84 4.98 -10.36
CA GLU A 160 11.34 3.87 -9.55
C GLU A 160 12.80 4.16 -9.16
N SER A 161 13.21 3.73 -7.96
CA SER A 161 14.57 3.99 -7.46
C SER A 161 15.64 3.16 -8.19
N ASN A 162 15.25 2.06 -8.83
CA ASN A 162 16.13 1.24 -9.65
C ASN A 162 15.34 0.38 -10.65
N LYS A 163 16.05 -0.40 -11.47
CA LYS A 163 15.48 -1.28 -12.51
C LYS A 163 14.59 -2.41 -11.99
N LEU A 164 14.66 -2.73 -10.69
CA LEU A 164 13.81 -3.74 -10.08
C LEU A 164 12.44 -3.20 -9.67
N GLY A 165 12.19 -1.88 -9.77
CA GLY A 165 10.88 -1.29 -9.48
C GLY A 165 10.64 -0.99 -8.00
N TRP A 166 11.70 -0.73 -7.24
CA TRP A 166 11.58 -0.28 -5.86
C TRP A 166 11.09 1.18 -5.79
N CYS A 167 10.36 1.49 -4.72
CA CYS A 167 9.91 2.86 -4.45
C CYS A 167 11.09 3.79 -4.08
N ILE A 168 10.82 5.09 -4.10
CA ILE A 168 11.69 6.11 -3.51
C ILE A 168 11.20 6.38 -2.09
N LEU A 169 12.11 6.28 -1.12
CA LEU A 169 11.84 6.70 0.25
C LEU A 169 12.02 8.22 0.35
N ARG A 170 10.94 8.95 0.65
CA ARG A 170 11.02 10.38 0.99
C ARG A 170 10.92 10.56 2.50
N LYS A 171 11.52 11.62 3.03
CA LYS A 171 11.35 12.05 4.42
C LYS A 171 10.57 13.36 4.46
N GLY A 172 9.71 13.50 5.45
CA GLY A 172 8.95 14.72 5.70
C GLY A 172 8.67 14.89 7.19
N VAL A 173 7.79 15.83 7.52
CA VAL A 173 7.36 16.11 8.89
C VAL A 173 5.86 16.35 8.91
N ILE A 174 5.17 15.95 9.98
CA ILE A 174 3.80 16.43 10.23
C ILE A 174 3.87 17.91 10.55
N ALA A 175 3.53 18.76 9.59
CA ALA A 175 3.71 20.20 9.74
C ALA A 175 2.65 20.87 10.63
N SER A 176 1.40 20.40 10.61
CA SER A 176 0.31 21.05 11.34
C SER A 176 -0.90 20.14 11.56
N PHE A 177 -1.89 20.68 12.26
CA PHE A 177 -3.21 20.08 12.47
C PHE A 177 -4.11 20.21 11.23
N PRO A 178 -5.18 19.40 11.12
CA PRO A 178 -5.57 18.29 12.01
C PRO A 178 -4.67 17.05 11.81
N LEU A 179 -4.52 16.24 12.87
CA LEU A 179 -3.78 14.96 12.80
C LEU A 179 -4.64 13.80 12.28
N SER A 180 -5.94 14.03 12.13
CA SER A 180 -6.90 13.10 11.55
C SER A 180 -7.64 13.76 10.37
N PRO A 181 -8.18 12.98 9.43
CA PRO A 181 -9.09 13.51 8.41
C PRO A 181 -10.28 14.26 9.03
N ILE A 182 -10.75 15.31 8.34
CA ILE A 182 -11.97 16.08 8.65
C ILE A 182 -13.08 15.61 7.70
#